data_AF-A0A450WFH5-F1
#
_entry.id   AF-A0A450WFH5-F1
#
_cell.length_a   1.000
_cell.length_b   1.000
_cell.length_c   1.000
_cell.angle_alpha   90.00
_cell.angle_beta   90.00
_cell.angle_gamma   90.00
#
_symmetry.space_group_name_H-M   'P 1'
#
loop_
_entity.id
_entity.type
_entity.pdbx_description
1 polymer ?
#
loop_
_entity_poly.entity_id
_entity_poly.type
_entity_poly.pdbx_seq_one_letter_code
_entity_poly.pdbx_strand_id
1 'polypeptide(L)' 'MAAYKIKCREHTTGAVWANADTAMETEITLAGQIQGKELEYCVVAVNKAGEGVASNTVTAVL' A
#
# COMPACT_ATOMS: atom_id res chain seq x y z
N MET A 1 -7.80 8.23 16.60
CA MET A 1 -7.18 8.49 15.28
C MET A 1 -6.91 7.15 14.64
N ALA A 2 -7.39 6.95 13.42
CA ALA A 2 -7.05 5.79 12.60
C ALA A 2 -5.92 6.22 11.66
N ALA A 3 -5.00 5.31 11.38
CA ALA A 3 -3.98 5.50 10.35
C ALA A 3 -4.14 4.41 9.29
N TYR A 4 -3.70 4.69 8.07
CA TYR A 4 -3.80 3.77 6.95
C TYR A 4 -2.40 3.53 6.40
N LYS A 5 -1.91 2.30 6.49
CA LYS A 5 -0.65 1.90 5.86
C LYS A 5 -0.94 1.49 4.43
N ILE A 6 -0.24 2.10 3.49
CA ILE A 6 -0.30 1.73 2.08
C ILE A 6 0.84 0.76 1.85
N LYS A 7 0.52 -0.47 1.46
CA LYS A 7 1.51 -1.49 1.11
C LYS A 7 1.64 -1.57 -0.40
N CYS A 8 2.86 -1.73 -0.89
CA CYS A 8 3.20 -1.85 -2.30
C CYS A 8 4.09 -3.07 -2.52
N ARG A 9 3.95 -3.73 -3.67
CA ARG A 9 4.91 -4.71 -4.18
C ARG A 9 4.91 -4.69 -5.70
N GLU A 10 5.96 -5.22 -6.32
CA GLU A 10 5.92 -5.52 -7.76
C GLU A 10 5.02 -6.72 -8.02
N HIS A 11 4.28 -6.71 -9.13
CA HIS A 11 3.42 -7.80 -9.58
C HIS A 11 4.28 -8.96 -10.14
N THR A 12 5.01 -9.62 -9.24
CA THR A 12 5.90 -10.74 -9.56
C THR A 12 5.82 -11.82 -8.49
N THR A 13 6.01 -13.07 -8.89
CA THR A 13 5.96 -14.22 -7.97
C THR A 13 7.04 -14.09 -6.91
N GLY A 14 6.63 -14.11 -5.64
CA GLY A 14 7.54 -14.01 -4.49
C GLY A 14 7.81 -12.59 -4.01
N ALA A 15 7.23 -11.56 -4.64
CA ALA A 15 7.36 -10.19 -4.16
C ALA A 15 6.70 -10.01 -2.79
N VAL A 16 7.44 -9.39 -1.87
CA VAL A 16 7.00 -9.11 -0.51
C VAL A 16 6.38 -7.72 -0.44
N TRP A 17 5.25 -7.62 0.27
CA TRP A 17 4.63 -6.33 0.57
C TRP A 17 5.56 -5.46 1.41
N ALA A 18 5.91 -4.29 0.88
CA ALA A 18 6.61 -3.24 1.61
C ALA A 18 5.64 -2.11 1.99
N ASN A 19 5.89 -1.43 3.10
CA ASN A 19 5.13 -0.22 3.43
C ASN A 19 5.61 0.91 2.51
N ALA A 20 4.72 1.40 1.64
CA ALA A 20 4.99 2.53 0.75
C ALA A 20 4.90 3.86 1.51
N ASP A 21 3.83 4.05 2.29
CA ASP A 21 3.66 5.22 3.17
C ASP A 21 2.51 4.99 4.17
N THR A 22 2.23 5.98 5.03
CA THR A 22 1.12 5.99 5.98
C THR A 22 0.31 7.28 5.86
N ALA A 23 -1.00 7.15 5.65
CA ALA A 23 -1.94 8.26 5.64
C ALA A 23 -2.67 8.39 6.99
N MET A 24 -2.98 9.62 7.39
CA MET A 24 -3.88 9.91 8.52
C MET A 24 -5.31 10.21 8.05
N GLU A 25 -5.48 10.44 6.75
CA GLU A 25 -6.75 10.64 6.06
C GLU A 25 -7.00 9.49 5.08
N THR A 26 -8.12 9.52 4.37
CA THR A 26 -8.51 8.47 3.41
C THR A 26 -7.83 8.61 2.05
N GLU A 27 -6.96 9.61 1.88
CA GLU A 27 -6.27 9.93 0.63
C GLU A 27 -4.79 10.20 0.89
N ILE A 28 -3.95 9.81 -0.08
CA ILE A 28 -2.51 10.08 -0.09
C ILE A 28 -2.00 10.08 -1.53
N THR A 29 -0.97 10.88 -1.79
CA THR A 29 -0.20 10.80 -3.03
C THR A 29 1.13 10.12 -2.73
N LEU A 30 1.40 9.00 -3.39
CA LEU A 30 2.70 8.36 -3.32
C LEU A 30 3.61 8.90 -4.45
N ALA A 31 4.88 9.17 -4.11
CA ALA A 31 5.89 9.63 -5.07
C ALA A 31 7.11 8.69 -5.08
N GLY A 32 7.89 8.70 -6.16
CA GLY A 32 9.11 7.90 -6.30
C GLY A 32 8.90 6.43 -6.66
N GLN A 33 7.73 6.06 -7.19
CA GLN A 33 7.41 4.71 -7.65
C GLN A 33 8.21 4.38 -8.91
N ILE A 34 8.54 3.11 -9.06
CA ILE A 34 9.26 2.62 -10.23
C ILE A 34 8.33 2.71 -11.46
N GLN A 35 8.81 3.37 -12.51
CA GLN A 35 8.07 3.52 -13.77
C GLN A 35 8.18 2.26 -14.64
N GLY A 36 7.16 1.99 -15.46
CA GLY A 36 7.14 0.86 -16.39
C GLY A 36 7.08 -0.52 -15.71
N LYS A 37 6.76 -0.58 -14.43
CA LYS A 37 6.53 -1.82 -13.67
C LYS A 37 5.09 -1.90 -13.22
N GLU A 38 4.52 -3.09 -13.28
CA GLU A 38 3.25 -3.38 -12.62
C GLU A 38 3.46 -3.43 -11.11
N LEU A 39 2.83 -2.50 -10.42
CA LEU A 39 2.85 -2.38 -8.97
C LEU A 39 1.46 -2.71 -8.43
N GLU A 40 1.43 -3.53 -7.38
CA GLU A 40 0.23 -3.86 -6.63
C GLU A 40 0.20 -3.07 -5.33
N TYR A 41 -0.97 -2.52 -5.01
CA TYR A 41 -1.22 -1.73 -3.82
C TYR A 41 -2.37 -2.32 -3.01
N CYS A 42 -2.24 -2.29 -1.68
CA CYS A 42 -3.35 -2.50 -0.77
C CYS A 42 -3.24 -1.57 0.44
N VAL A 43 -4.35 -1.31 1.10
CA VAL A 43 -4.43 -0.45 2.27
C VAL A 43 -4.73 -1.30 3.51
N VAL A 44 -4.01 -1.03 4.59
CA VAL A 44 -4.18 -1.69 5.88
C VAL A 44 -4.54 -0.64 6.93
N ALA A 45 -5.72 -0.76 7.52
CA ALA A 45 -6.12 0.10 8.62
C ALA A 45 -5.30 -0.24 9.88
N VAL A 46 -4.86 0.78 10.61
CA VAL A 46 -4.06 0.67 11.82
C VAL A 46 -4.74 1.40 12.96
N ASN A 47 -4.91 0.72 14.10
CA ASN A 47 -5.43 1.29 15.34
C ASN A 47 -4.60 0.83 16.53
N LYS A 48 -5.03 1.15 17.76
CA LYS A 48 -4.32 0.78 19.00
C LYS A 48 -4.15 -0.74 19.18
N ALA A 49 -5.00 -1.56 18.56
CA ALA A 49 -4.88 -3.03 18.59
C ALA A 49 -3.90 -3.57 17.54
N GLY A 50 -3.47 -2.77 16.57
CA GLY A 50 -2.52 -3.15 15.54
C GLY A 50 -3.04 -2.95 14.11
N GLU A 51 -2.50 -3.76 13.19
CA GLU A 51 -2.89 -3.79 11.79
C GLU A 51 -4.14 -4.64 11.57
N GLY A 52 -5.10 -4.12 10.80
CA GLY A 52 -6.27 -4.84 10.34
C GLY A 52 -5.98 -5.71 9.10
N VAL A 53 -7.06 -6.22 8.50
CA VAL A 53 -6.98 -6.96 7.24
C VAL A 53 -6.67 -6.01 6.09
N ALA A 54 -5.85 -6.47 5.14
CA ALA A 54 -5.57 -5.73 3.91
C ALA A 54 -6.84 -5.59 3.05
N SER A 55 -6.98 -4.43 2.40
CA SER A 55 -8.01 -4.20 1.40
C SER A 55 -7.82 -5.10 0.17
N ASN A 56 -8.77 -4.98 -0.77
CA ASN A 56 -8.55 -5.47 -2.12
C ASN A 56 -7.27 -4.87 -2.72
N THR A 57 -6.62 -5.67 -3.56
CA THR A 57 -5.44 -5.24 -4.32
C THR A 57 -5.86 -4.40 -5.51
N VAL A 58 -5.13 -3.31 -5.76
CA VAL A 58 -5.23 -2.50 -6.97
C VAL A 58 -3.89 -2.55 -7.70
N THR A 59 -3.92 -2.80 -9.00
CA THR A 59 -2.72 -2.85 -9.85
C THR A 59 -2.61 -1.56 -10.66
N ALA A 60 -1.42 -0.98 -10.72
CA ALA A 60 -1.13 0.19 -11.54
C ALA A 60 0.25 0.07 -12.20
N VAL A 61 0.40 0.72 -13.36
CA VAL A 61 1.68 0.95 -14.03
C VAL A 61 1.81 2.46 -14.19
N LEU A 62 2.98 3.00 -13.85
CA LEU A 62 3.34 4.41 -14.05
C LEU A 62 4.05 4.61 -15.38
#